data_AF-A0A445FDE5-F1
#
_entry.id   AF-A0A445FDE5-F1
#
_cell.length_a   1.000
_cell.length_b   1.000
_cell.length_c   1.000
_cell.angle_alpha   90.00
_cell.angle_beta   90.00
_cell.angle_gamma   90.00
#
_symmetry.space_group_name_H-M   'P 1'
#
loop_
_entity.id
_entity.type
_entity.pdbx_description
1 polymer ?
#
loop_
_entity_poly.entity_id
_entity_poly.type
_entity_poly.pdbx_seq_one_letter_code
_entity_poly.pdbx_strand_id
1 'polypeptide(L)'
;MPPVPISPIKVGHIPDVQEVRKSKPRTIPQRFLSKGNKDEVLTELFNVATGCEEWGIFQLNIYIYGHYVINHEIDLNLLQSIENLSREFFMLPLEEKQKYPMAPGTVQGYGEAFVLLEDEKLDRCNMFALGIEPEYVTNPNLWPNKPEKFSTKRGSLGGLSGEIRKLCYNMLAYIALGLGLKGDEFEKMFGESVQAMRMNYYPPCSRPDLVLGLSPHSYGTALTVL
;
A
#
# COMPACT_ATOMS: atom_id res chain seq x y z
N MET A 1 -26.30 -22.35 1.50
CA MET A 1 -26.31 -21.39 0.37
C MET A 1 -25.70 -22.10 -0.83
N PRO A 2 -26.30 -22.03 -2.03
CA PRO A 2 -25.66 -22.56 -3.23
C PRO A 2 -24.40 -21.74 -3.55
N PRO A 3 -23.35 -22.36 -4.10
CA PRO A 3 -22.14 -21.64 -4.48
C PRO A 3 -22.46 -20.63 -5.59
N VAL A 4 -22.02 -19.38 -5.39
CA VAL A 4 -22.11 -18.32 -6.40
C VAL A 4 -21.21 -18.71 -7.58
N PRO A 5 -21.67 -18.61 -8.84
CA PRO A 5 -20.82 -18.86 -10.00
C PRO A 5 -19.62 -17.92 -9.98
N ILE A 6 -18.42 -18.49 -9.85
CA ILE A 6 -17.17 -17.73 -9.99
C ILE A 6 -17.01 -17.45 -11.47
N SER A 7 -17.33 -16.22 -11.89
CA SER A 7 -16.90 -15.72 -13.20
C SER A 7 -15.38 -15.89 -13.30
N PRO A 8 -14.83 -16.37 -14.42
CA PRO A 8 -13.39 -16.42 -14.58
C PRO A 8 -12.88 -15.00 -14.42
N ILE A 9 -12.11 -14.75 -13.35
CA ILE A 9 -11.36 -13.52 -13.18
C ILE A 9 -10.48 -13.45 -14.42
N LYS A 10 -10.76 -12.48 -15.30
CA LYS A 10 -9.82 -12.13 -16.36
C LYS A 10 -8.62 -11.56 -15.64
N VAL A 11 -7.66 -12.41 -15.30
CA VAL A 11 -6.31 -11.97 -14.98
C VAL A 11 -5.81 -11.40 -16.30
N GLY A 12 -6.03 -10.09 -16.48
CA GLY A 12 -5.41 -9.36 -17.58
C GLY A 12 -3.93 -9.69 -17.56
N HIS A 13 -3.32 -9.85 -18.73
CA HIS A 13 -1.88 -9.92 -18.82
C HIS A 13 -1.37 -8.60 -18.23
N ILE A 14 -1.01 -8.59 -16.95
CA ILE A 14 -0.40 -7.43 -16.29
C ILE A 14 0.95 -7.35 -16.98
N PRO A 15 1.17 -6.38 -17.89
CA PRO A 15 2.50 -6.18 -18.42
C PRO A 15 3.35 -5.88 -17.20
N ASP A 16 4.31 -6.76 -16.97
CA ASP A 16 5.22 -6.79 -15.83
C ASP A 16 5.46 -5.36 -15.30
N VAL A 17 5.42 -5.14 -13.99
CA VAL A 17 5.68 -3.84 -13.34
C VAL A 17 6.98 -3.20 -13.87
N GLN A 18 7.86 -3.99 -14.49
CA GLN A 18 9.01 -3.58 -15.31
C GLN A 18 8.69 -2.76 -16.59
N GLU A 19 7.57 -2.95 -17.28
CA GLU A 19 7.22 -2.21 -18.51
C GLU A 19 6.84 -0.75 -18.22
N VAL A 20 6.24 -0.46 -17.07
CA VAL A 20 6.03 0.92 -16.59
C VAL A 20 7.39 1.60 -16.33
N ARG A 21 8.42 0.84 -15.95
CA ARG A 21 9.80 1.32 -15.81
C ARG A 21 10.49 1.59 -17.15
N LYS A 22 10.17 0.80 -18.19
CA LYS A 22 10.74 0.99 -19.55
C LYS A 22 10.21 2.26 -20.22
N SER A 23 8.96 2.63 -19.96
CA SER A 23 8.34 3.76 -20.66
C SER A 23 8.68 5.13 -20.10
N LYS A 24 9.24 5.25 -18.87
CA LYS A 24 9.54 6.54 -18.17
C LYS A 24 8.68 7.67 -18.74
N PRO A 25 7.34 7.62 -18.59
CA PRO A 25 6.48 8.54 -19.32
C PRO A 25 6.89 9.96 -18.92
N ARG A 26 7.49 10.69 -19.88
CA ARG A 26 7.95 12.08 -19.67
C ARG A 26 6.78 13.03 -19.43
N THR A 27 5.55 12.55 -19.65
CA THR A 27 4.28 13.27 -19.52
C THR A 27 3.19 12.30 -19.09
N ILE A 28 2.44 12.68 -18.06
CA ILE A 28 1.23 11.97 -17.61
C ILE A 28 0.11 12.23 -18.64
N PRO A 29 -0.69 11.21 -19.04
CA PRO A 29 -1.81 11.41 -19.95
C PRO A 29 -2.77 12.48 -19.42
N GLN A 30 -3.20 13.39 -20.30
CA GLN A 30 -4.05 14.55 -19.97
C GLN A 30 -5.31 14.21 -19.15
N ARG A 31 -5.86 13.00 -19.30
CA ARG A 31 -7.02 12.52 -18.52
C ARG A 31 -6.79 12.39 -17.01
N PHE A 32 -5.55 12.50 -16.54
CA PHE A 32 -5.17 12.46 -15.12
C PHE A 32 -4.68 13.83 -14.60
N LEU A 33 -4.99 14.92 -15.32
CA LEU A 33 -4.66 16.30 -14.98
C LEU A 33 -5.97 17.09 -14.82
N SER A 34 -6.29 17.67 -13.66
CA SER A 34 -7.50 18.51 -13.51
C SER A 34 -7.33 19.74 -12.59
N LYS A 35 -8.19 20.76 -12.76
CA LYS A 35 -8.11 22.11 -12.16
C LYS A 35 -9.43 22.56 -11.47
N GLY A 36 -9.97 21.80 -10.52
CA GLY A 36 -11.00 22.25 -9.55
C GLY A 36 -12.20 23.12 -10.01
N ASN A 37 -13.14 22.54 -10.76
CA ASN A 37 -14.58 22.89 -10.80
C ASN A 37 -15.47 21.62 -10.66
N LYS A 38 -16.81 21.76 -10.60
CA LYS A 38 -17.72 20.62 -10.40
C LYS A 38 -17.60 19.53 -11.48
N ASP A 39 -17.37 19.91 -12.72
CA ASP A 39 -17.29 18.97 -13.85
C ASP A 39 -15.98 18.18 -13.81
N GLU A 40 -14.91 18.78 -13.29
CA GLU A 40 -13.63 18.11 -13.07
C GLU A 40 -13.70 17.13 -11.91
N VAL A 41 -14.40 17.45 -10.81
CA VAL A 41 -14.64 16.49 -9.72
C VAL A 41 -15.38 15.26 -10.25
N LEU A 42 -16.43 15.46 -11.07
CA LEU A 42 -17.15 14.35 -11.70
C LEU A 42 -16.27 13.53 -12.64
N THR A 43 -15.38 14.21 -13.38
CA THR A 43 -14.40 13.53 -14.26
C THR A 43 -13.44 12.67 -13.46
N GLU A 44 -12.90 13.17 -12.34
CA GLU A 44 -12.00 12.38 -11.49
C GLU A 44 -12.71 11.22 -10.79
N LEU A 45 -13.95 11.41 -10.33
CA LEU A 45 -14.76 10.31 -9.79
C LEU A 45 -14.96 9.21 -10.83
N PHE A 46 -15.22 9.59 -12.08
CA PHE A 46 -15.36 8.65 -13.19
C PHE A 46 -14.04 7.93 -13.50
N ASN A 47 -12.91 8.64 -13.48
CA ASN A 47 -11.58 8.06 -13.67
C ASN A 47 -11.23 7.04 -12.58
N VAL A 48 -11.53 7.36 -11.31
CA VAL A 48 -11.33 6.46 -10.17
C VAL A 48 -12.19 5.20 -10.33
N ALA A 49 -13.48 5.36 -10.63
CA ALA A 49 -14.39 4.23 -10.83
C ALA A 49 -13.93 3.32 -11.98
N THR A 50 -13.55 3.92 -13.11
CA THR A 50 -13.03 3.19 -14.29
C THR A 50 -11.71 2.48 -13.95
N GLY A 51 -10.80 3.14 -13.22
CA GLY A 51 -9.55 2.54 -12.76
C GLY A 51 -9.77 1.34 -11.83
N CYS A 52 -10.75 1.42 -10.94
CA CYS A 52 -11.18 0.30 -10.11
C CYS A 52 -11.75 -0.85 -10.95
N GLU A 53 -12.64 -0.57 -11.90
CA GLU A 53 -13.34 -1.58 -12.70
C GLU A 53 -12.40 -2.30 -13.68
N GLU A 54 -11.56 -1.55 -14.38
CA GLU A 54 -10.70 -2.12 -15.44
C GLU A 54 -9.41 -2.74 -14.90
N TRP A 55 -8.80 -2.13 -13.88
CA TRP A 55 -7.43 -2.44 -13.47
C TRP A 55 -7.29 -2.91 -12.02
N GLY A 56 -8.11 -2.38 -11.10
CA GLY A 56 -7.98 -2.63 -9.66
C GLY A 56 -6.71 -2.04 -9.02
N ILE A 57 -5.89 -1.33 -9.79
CA ILE A 57 -4.68 -0.60 -9.37
C ILE A 57 -4.50 0.64 -10.23
N PHE A 58 -4.15 1.76 -9.61
CA PHE A 58 -3.91 3.03 -10.30
C PHE A 58 -3.03 3.95 -9.44
N GLN A 59 -2.34 4.89 -10.10
CA GLN A 59 -1.60 5.94 -9.43
C GLN A 59 -2.50 7.16 -9.23
N LEU A 60 -2.59 7.65 -8.00
CA LEU A 60 -3.27 8.91 -7.70
C LEU A 60 -2.41 10.08 -8.14
N ASN A 61 -2.93 10.92 -9.04
CA ASN A 61 -2.33 12.21 -9.39
C ASN A 61 -3.42 13.27 -9.27
N ILE A 62 -3.41 14.08 -8.21
CA ILE A 62 -4.36 15.19 -8.03
C ILE A 62 -3.60 16.50 -8.27
N TYR A 63 -3.99 17.23 -9.32
CA TYR A 63 -3.35 18.51 -9.68
C TYR A 63 -4.10 19.67 -9.05
N ILE A 64 -3.35 20.63 -8.53
CA ILE A 64 -3.85 21.98 -8.32
C ILE A 64 -2.77 22.96 -8.82
N TYR A 65 -3.14 23.92 -9.66
CA TYR A 65 -2.29 25.03 -10.15
C TYR A 65 -1.04 24.68 -10.99
N GLY A 66 -1.19 23.84 -12.03
CA GLY A 66 -0.29 23.90 -13.21
C GLY A 66 1.15 23.42 -13.03
N HIS A 67 1.47 22.80 -11.88
CA HIS A 67 2.69 22.04 -11.67
C HIS A 67 2.33 20.59 -11.33
N TYR A 68 3.15 19.64 -11.81
CA TYR A 68 3.05 18.22 -11.46
C TYR A 68 3.30 18.04 -9.97
N VAL A 69 2.24 18.12 -9.18
CA VAL A 69 2.25 17.80 -7.75
C VAL A 69 1.33 16.59 -7.59
N ILE A 70 1.88 15.47 -7.15
CA ILE A 70 1.10 14.31 -6.69
C ILE A 70 0.46 14.74 -5.37
N ASN A 71 -0.66 15.48 -5.39
CA ASN A 71 -1.19 16.03 -4.15
C ASN A 71 -2.19 15.07 -3.51
N HIS A 72 -1.68 13.94 -3.02
CA HIS A 72 -2.34 13.18 -1.95
C HIS A 72 -2.35 13.95 -0.60
N GLU A 73 -1.89 15.20 -0.59
CA GLU A 73 -1.74 16.11 0.56
C GLU A 73 -0.79 15.62 1.67
N ILE A 74 -0.26 14.40 1.55
CA ILE A 74 0.81 13.88 2.41
C ILE A 74 2.10 14.68 2.17
N ASP A 75 2.66 15.23 3.25
CA ASP A 75 3.94 15.95 3.25
C ASP A 75 5.08 15.07 2.71
N LEU A 76 5.78 15.57 1.67
CA LEU A 76 6.94 14.88 1.08
C LEU A 76 8.06 14.66 2.10
N ASN A 77 8.24 15.56 3.06
CA ASN A 77 9.23 15.39 4.12
C ASN A 77 8.87 14.22 5.04
N LEU A 78 7.58 14.00 5.29
CA LEU A 78 7.08 12.86 6.06
C LEU A 78 7.35 11.55 5.31
N LEU A 79 7.06 11.50 4.00
CA LEU A 79 7.36 10.33 3.17
C LEU A 79 8.86 10.02 3.14
N GLN A 80 9.70 11.04 2.92
CA GLN A 80 11.15 10.88 2.91
C GLN A 80 11.68 10.42 4.28
N SER A 81 11.09 10.93 5.37
CA SER A 81 11.41 10.53 6.74
C SER A 81 11.11 9.05 6.97
N ILE A 82 9.95 8.55 6.51
CA ILE A 82 9.57 7.14 6.60
C ILE A 82 10.45 6.23 5.73
N GLU A 83 10.79 6.67 4.52
CA GLU A 83 11.70 5.93 3.66
C GLU A 83 13.09 5.76 4.31
N ASN A 84 13.64 6.85 4.83
CA ASN A 84 14.93 6.83 5.52
C ASN A 84 14.89 5.98 6.79
N LEU A 85 13.82 6.10 7.56
CA LEU A 85 13.58 5.29 8.76
C LEU A 85 13.57 3.79 8.42
N SER A 86 12.83 3.41 7.38
CA SER A 86 12.75 2.03 6.90
C SER A 86 14.11 1.53 6.44
N ARG A 87 14.85 2.35 5.67
CA ARG A 87 16.20 2.04 5.20
C ARG A 87 17.16 1.81 6.36
N GLU A 88 17.19 2.71 7.33
CA GLU A 88 18.03 2.59 8.53
C GLU A 88 17.75 1.29 9.29
N PHE A 89 16.48 0.91 9.48
CA PHE A 89 16.12 -0.35 10.11
C PHE A 89 16.66 -1.57 9.34
N PHE A 90 16.44 -1.65 8.02
CA PHE A 90 16.91 -2.79 7.24
C PHE A 90 18.43 -2.90 7.15
N MET A 91 19.15 -1.78 7.31
CA MET A 91 20.61 -1.72 7.37
C MET A 91 21.20 -2.12 8.74
N LEU A 92 20.38 -2.31 9.78
CA LEU A 92 20.85 -2.85 11.04
C LEU A 92 21.38 -4.29 10.90
N PRO A 93 22.28 -4.72 11.80
CA PRO A 93 22.68 -6.13 11.91
C PRO A 93 21.48 -7.06 12.03
N LEU A 94 21.61 -8.29 11.52
CA LEU A 94 20.52 -9.27 11.53
C LEU A 94 20.02 -9.53 12.95
N GLU A 95 20.92 -9.58 13.92
CA GLU A 95 20.65 -9.82 15.34
C GLU A 95 19.78 -8.70 15.95
N GLU A 96 19.88 -7.47 15.45
CA GLU A 96 19.03 -6.37 15.90
C GLU A 96 17.62 -6.46 15.29
N LYS A 97 17.51 -6.89 14.03
CA LYS A 97 16.22 -7.04 13.33
C LYS A 97 15.44 -8.26 13.83
N GLN A 98 16.13 -9.37 14.14
CA GLN A 98 15.54 -10.60 14.67
C GLN A 98 14.95 -10.47 16.07
N LYS A 99 15.17 -9.35 16.78
CA LYS A 99 14.50 -9.05 18.06
C LYS A 99 13.00 -8.84 17.91
N TYR A 100 12.51 -8.60 16.70
CA TYR A 100 11.10 -8.35 16.41
C TYR A 100 10.55 -9.43 15.49
N PRO A 101 10.62 -10.72 15.84
CA PRO A 101 10.36 -11.80 14.90
C PRO A 101 8.89 -11.85 14.47
N MET A 102 8.65 -12.21 13.22
CA MET A 102 7.33 -12.57 12.73
C MET A 102 6.95 -13.97 13.24
N ALA A 103 5.96 -14.03 14.14
CA ALA A 103 5.51 -15.29 14.72
C ALA A 103 4.58 -16.05 13.77
N PRO A 104 4.48 -17.39 13.88
CA PRO A 104 3.51 -18.18 13.11
C PRO A 104 2.08 -17.70 13.32
N GLY A 105 1.30 -17.63 12.24
CA GLY A 105 -0.10 -17.21 12.27
C GLY A 105 -0.33 -15.69 12.30
N THR A 106 0.73 -14.88 12.25
CA THR A 106 0.64 -13.42 12.08
C THR A 106 1.57 -12.95 10.96
N VAL A 107 1.23 -11.80 10.37
CA VAL A 107 2.09 -11.10 9.41
C VAL A 107 2.90 -9.99 10.07
N GLN A 108 2.67 -9.70 11.34
CA GLN A 108 3.40 -8.66 12.08
C GLN A 108 4.78 -9.16 12.51
N GLY A 109 5.77 -8.28 12.47
CA GLY A 109 7.16 -8.55 12.81
C GLY A 109 8.07 -8.61 11.57
N TYR A 110 9.33 -8.92 11.81
CA TYR A 110 10.42 -9.02 10.86
C TYR A 110 10.62 -10.48 10.46
N GLY A 111 10.72 -10.73 9.16
CA GLY A 111 10.98 -12.06 8.62
C GLY A 111 10.69 -12.14 7.13
N GLU A 112 10.74 -13.35 6.61
CA GLU A 112 10.31 -13.65 5.24
C GLU A 112 8.80 -13.82 5.21
N ALA A 113 8.18 -13.44 4.09
CA ALA A 113 6.74 -13.58 3.93
C ALA A 113 6.39 -15.06 3.67
N PHE A 114 5.57 -15.65 4.54
CA PHE A 114 4.90 -16.94 4.37
C PHE A 114 5.78 -18.12 3.93
N VAL A 115 6.19 -18.93 4.91
CA VAL A 115 6.65 -20.31 4.67
C VAL A 115 5.64 -21.23 5.34
N LEU A 116 4.70 -21.77 4.57
CA LEU A 116 3.67 -22.70 5.04
C LEU A 116 4.12 -24.16 4.89
N LEU A 117 4.99 -24.45 3.93
CA LEU A 117 5.49 -25.80 3.62
C LEU A 117 7.00 -25.81 3.36
N GLU A 118 7.68 -26.94 3.64
CA GLU A 118 9.13 -27.10 3.47
C GLU A 118 9.60 -26.94 2.00
N ASP A 119 8.72 -27.19 1.02
CA ASP A 119 9.02 -27.12 -0.42
C ASP A 119 8.57 -25.81 -1.09
N GLU A 120 8.11 -24.81 -0.32
CA GLU A 120 7.68 -23.53 -0.89
C GLU A 120 8.87 -22.70 -1.37
N LYS A 121 8.70 -22.10 -2.55
CA LYS A 121 9.66 -21.15 -3.10
C LYS A 121 9.64 -19.87 -2.26
N LEU A 122 10.78 -19.54 -1.68
CA LEU A 122 10.92 -18.34 -0.86
C LEU A 122 11.04 -17.09 -1.71
N ASP A 123 10.32 -16.05 -1.28
CA ASP A 123 10.45 -14.72 -1.83
C ASP A 123 11.75 -14.07 -1.38
N ARG A 124 12.41 -13.37 -2.31
CA ARG A 124 13.62 -12.62 -2.03
C ARG A 124 13.28 -11.24 -1.48
N CYS A 125 12.52 -11.22 -0.38
CA CYS A 125 12.07 -10.02 0.31
C CYS A 125 12.15 -10.23 1.82
N ASN A 126 12.87 -9.33 2.49
CA ASN A 126 12.74 -9.19 3.93
C ASN A 126 11.54 -8.28 4.20
N MET A 127 10.57 -8.78 4.96
CA MET A 127 9.38 -8.05 5.35
C MET A 127 9.53 -7.55 6.79
N PHE A 128 9.05 -6.34 7.06
CA PHE A 128 8.76 -5.88 8.41
C PHE A 128 7.38 -5.24 8.44
N ALA A 129 6.45 -5.79 9.21
CA ALA A 129 5.09 -5.25 9.29
C ALA A 129 4.63 -4.98 10.72
N LEU A 130 3.83 -3.93 10.88
CA LEU A 130 3.32 -3.45 12.16
C LEU A 130 1.83 -3.18 12.05
N GLY A 131 1.05 -3.64 13.04
CA GLY A 131 -0.30 -3.13 13.27
C GLY A 131 -0.21 -1.71 13.82
N ILE A 132 -0.95 -0.78 13.22
CA ILE A 132 -0.90 0.64 13.58
C ILE A 132 -2.17 1.08 14.29
N GLU A 133 -3.34 0.86 13.71
CA GLU A 133 -4.62 1.27 14.29
C GLU A 133 -5.70 0.22 14.01
N PRO A 134 -6.68 0.02 14.90
CA PRO A 134 -6.81 0.59 16.26
C PRO A 134 -5.81 0.00 17.26
N GLU A 135 -5.84 0.43 18.53
CA GLU A 135 -4.84 0.02 19.53
C GLU A 135 -4.75 -1.50 19.72
N TYR A 136 -5.85 -2.24 19.65
CA TYR A 136 -5.85 -3.69 19.85
C TYR A 136 -5.11 -4.48 18.76
N VAL A 137 -4.88 -3.91 17.57
CA VAL A 137 -4.05 -4.58 16.53
C VAL A 137 -2.56 -4.30 16.71
N THR A 138 -2.22 -3.33 17.55
CA THR A 138 -0.83 -2.94 17.81
C THR A 138 -0.21 -3.96 18.76
N ASN A 139 0.96 -4.49 18.42
CA ASN A 139 1.76 -5.29 19.34
C ASN A 139 3.00 -4.50 19.81
N PRO A 140 3.00 -3.93 21.03
CA PRO A 140 4.10 -3.09 21.53
C PRO A 140 5.47 -3.76 21.49
N ASN A 141 5.53 -5.10 21.62
CA ASN A 141 6.78 -5.85 21.62
C ASN A 141 7.47 -5.90 20.24
N LEU A 142 6.74 -5.56 19.17
CA LEU A 142 7.27 -5.52 17.80
C LEU A 142 7.72 -4.13 17.38
N TRP A 143 7.49 -3.09 18.19
CA TRP A 143 7.90 -1.73 17.88
C TRP A 143 9.40 -1.55 18.17
N PRO A 144 10.21 -1.21 17.16
CA PRO A 144 11.64 -1.22 17.35
C PRO A 144 12.13 0.05 18.04
N ASN A 145 13.10 -0.12 18.94
CA ASN A 145 13.76 1.00 19.61
C ASN A 145 14.88 1.62 18.76
N LYS A 146 15.20 0.99 17.61
CA LYS A 146 16.24 1.43 16.68
C LYS A 146 15.73 1.37 15.24
N PRO A 147 15.95 2.41 14.41
CA PRO A 147 16.40 3.75 14.82
C PRO A 147 15.45 4.40 15.84
N GLU A 148 15.96 5.31 16.67
CA GLU A 148 15.23 5.92 17.81
C GLU A 148 13.86 6.50 17.40
N LYS A 149 13.76 7.00 16.16
CA LYS A 149 12.52 7.55 15.60
C LYS A 149 11.39 6.52 15.40
N PHE A 150 11.65 5.20 15.47
CA PHE A 150 10.59 4.16 15.53
C PHE A 150 9.94 4.05 16.91
N SER A 151 10.64 4.44 17.98
CA SER A 151 10.23 4.18 19.36
C SER A 151 8.91 4.85 19.76
N THR A 152 8.38 5.75 18.91
CA THR A 152 7.10 6.42 19.16
C THR A 152 6.09 6.07 18.07
N LYS A 153 4.99 5.41 18.47
CA LYS A 153 3.80 5.20 17.62
C LYS A 153 3.25 6.53 17.07
N ARG A 154 3.44 7.63 17.82
CA ARG A 154 3.07 9.00 17.43
C ARG A 154 4.13 9.75 16.60
N GLY A 155 5.25 9.12 16.29
CA GLY A 155 6.30 9.69 15.44
C GLY A 155 5.88 9.70 13.97
N SER A 156 6.85 9.66 13.06
CA SER A 156 6.60 9.69 11.62
C SER A 156 5.57 8.64 11.15
N LEU A 157 5.57 7.44 11.74
CA LEU A 157 4.67 6.34 11.34
C LEU A 157 3.20 6.66 11.65
N GLY A 158 2.92 7.19 12.84
CA GLY A 158 1.59 7.62 13.23
C GLY A 158 1.09 8.81 12.41
N GLY A 159 1.99 9.76 12.11
CA GLY A 159 1.69 10.87 11.21
C GLY A 159 1.28 10.37 9.82
N LEU A 160 2.07 9.49 9.21
CA LEU A 160 1.77 8.93 7.89
C LEU A 160 0.49 8.09 7.92
N SER A 161 0.31 7.27 8.95
CA SER A 161 -0.89 6.47 9.17
C SER A 161 -2.16 7.33 9.15
N GLY A 162 -2.14 8.47 9.86
CA GLY A 162 -3.24 9.42 9.89
C GLY A 162 -3.59 9.98 8.52
N GLU A 163 -2.59 10.42 7.75
CA GLU A 163 -2.81 10.97 6.41
C GLU A 163 -3.29 9.90 5.41
N ILE A 164 -2.68 8.70 5.43
CA ILE A 164 -3.11 7.56 4.59
C ILE A 164 -4.54 7.14 4.93
N ARG A 165 -4.92 7.17 6.22
CA ARG A 165 -6.28 6.83 6.63
C ARG A 165 -7.29 7.82 6.06
N LYS A 166 -7.04 9.12 6.16
CA LYS A 166 -7.89 10.16 5.54
C LYS A 166 -8.01 9.94 4.02
N LEU A 167 -6.89 9.67 3.36
CA LEU A 167 -6.85 9.38 1.93
C LEU A 167 -7.74 8.17 1.58
N CYS A 168 -7.62 7.07 2.31
CA CYS A 168 -8.43 5.87 2.09
C CYS A 168 -9.93 6.13 2.29
N TYR A 169 -10.32 6.90 3.33
CA TYR A 169 -11.73 7.27 3.54
C TYR A 169 -12.29 8.07 2.36
N ASN A 170 -11.55 9.09 1.90
CA ASN A 170 -11.95 9.88 0.74
C ASN A 170 -12.05 9.00 -0.52
N MET A 171 -11.09 8.11 -0.72
CA MET A 171 -11.08 7.19 -1.87
C MET A 171 -12.28 6.23 -1.86
N LEU A 172 -12.59 5.64 -0.71
CA LEU A 172 -13.79 4.79 -0.59
C LEU A 172 -15.06 5.59 -0.89
N ALA A 173 -15.17 6.81 -0.39
CA ALA A 173 -16.32 7.67 -0.70
C ALA A 173 -16.42 7.97 -2.20
N TYR A 174 -15.30 8.26 -2.86
CA TYR A 174 -15.25 8.51 -4.29
C TYR A 174 -15.63 7.29 -5.12
N ILE A 175 -15.14 6.11 -4.77
CA ILE A 175 -15.52 4.86 -5.42
C ILE A 175 -17.03 4.62 -5.24
N ALA A 176 -17.57 4.83 -4.03
CA ALA A 176 -18.99 4.66 -3.77
C ALA A 176 -19.86 5.61 -4.62
N LEU A 177 -19.49 6.89 -4.68
CA LEU A 177 -20.18 7.88 -5.51
C LEU A 177 -20.09 7.54 -7.00
N GLY A 178 -18.93 7.08 -7.48
CA GLY A 178 -18.72 6.63 -8.86
C GLY A 178 -19.59 5.43 -9.24
N LEU A 179 -19.93 4.58 -8.26
CA LEU A 179 -20.88 3.46 -8.41
C LEU A 179 -22.35 3.88 -8.26
N GLY A 180 -22.64 5.19 -8.07
CA GLY A 180 -23.99 5.69 -7.82
C GLY A 180 -24.53 5.38 -6.42
N LEU A 181 -23.66 5.00 -5.48
CA LEU A 181 -24.00 4.75 -4.09
C LEU A 181 -23.85 6.03 -3.25
N LYS A 182 -24.26 5.96 -1.97
CA LYS A 182 -23.96 7.01 -1.00
C LYS A 182 -22.47 6.98 -0.66
N GLY A 183 -21.85 8.15 -0.47
CA GLY A 183 -20.42 8.24 -0.16
C GLY A 183 -19.98 7.51 1.12
N ASP A 184 -20.92 7.23 2.04
CA ASP A 184 -20.66 6.53 3.30
C ASP A 184 -20.98 5.03 3.26
N GLU A 185 -21.32 4.47 2.08
CA GLU A 185 -21.76 3.08 1.95
C GLU A 185 -20.66 2.08 2.32
N PHE A 186 -19.44 2.27 1.82
CA PHE A 186 -18.33 1.38 2.14
C PHE A 186 -17.85 1.50 3.58
N GLU A 187 -17.92 2.69 4.18
CA GLU A 187 -17.60 2.87 5.60
C GLU A 187 -18.55 2.03 6.48
N LYS A 188 -19.86 2.05 6.20
CA LYS A 188 -20.84 1.22 6.90
C LYS A 188 -20.62 -0.27 6.66
N MET A 189 -20.24 -0.64 5.45
CA MET A 189 -20.01 -2.04 5.07
C MET A 189 -18.76 -2.62 5.75
N PHE A 190 -17.64 -1.90 5.73
CA PHE A 190 -16.37 -2.38 6.30
C PHE A 190 -16.32 -2.24 7.82
N GLY A 191 -17.06 -1.29 8.40
CA GLY A 191 -17.09 -1.06 9.84
C GLY A 191 -15.81 -0.37 10.34
N GLU A 192 -15.25 -0.84 11.46
CA GLU A 192 -14.08 -0.22 12.06
C GLU A 192 -12.84 -0.37 11.17
N SER A 193 -12.15 0.74 10.91
CA SER A 193 -10.94 0.76 10.08
C SER A 193 -9.76 0.14 10.83
N VAL A 194 -9.19 -0.91 10.24
CA VAL A 194 -7.93 -1.53 10.66
C VAL A 194 -6.83 -1.16 9.68
N GLN A 195 -5.69 -0.69 10.20
CA GLN A 195 -4.54 -0.25 9.42
C GLN A 195 -3.27 -0.94 9.91
N ALA A 196 -2.52 -1.49 8.95
CA ALA A 196 -1.19 -2.03 9.13
C ALA A 196 -0.23 -1.38 8.13
N MET A 197 1.05 -1.33 8.48
CA MET A 197 2.11 -0.89 7.59
C MET A 197 3.06 -2.04 7.34
N ARG A 198 3.43 -2.25 6.07
CA ARG A 198 4.37 -3.27 5.64
C ARG A 198 5.51 -2.60 4.88
N MET A 199 6.72 -2.75 5.40
CA MET A 199 7.95 -2.36 4.73
C MET A 199 8.59 -3.59 4.10
N ASN A 200 8.98 -3.47 2.83
CA ASN A 200 9.60 -4.55 2.06
C ASN A 200 11.01 -4.14 1.65
N TYR A 201 11.98 -5.00 1.91
CA TYR A 201 13.36 -4.81 1.48
C TYR A 201 13.78 -5.93 0.53
N TYR A 202 14.05 -5.53 -0.72
CA TYR A 202 14.49 -6.39 -1.80
C TYR A 202 16.01 -6.24 -2.00
N PRO A 203 16.85 -7.14 -1.45
CA PRO A 203 18.30 -7.04 -1.63
C PRO A 203 18.69 -7.17 -3.12
N PRO A 204 19.85 -6.63 -3.56
CA PRO A 204 20.35 -6.84 -4.92
C PRO A 204 20.56 -8.34 -5.24
N CYS A 205 20.15 -8.81 -6.42
CA CYS A 205 20.28 -10.23 -6.83
C CYS A 205 21.22 -10.38 -8.02
N SER A 206 22.13 -11.35 -7.96
CA SER A 206 22.98 -11.71 -9.11
C SER A 206 22.22 -12.49 -10.20
N ARG A 207 21.11 -13.15 -9.83
CA ARG A 207 20.27 -13.96 -10.71
C ARG A 207 18.80 -13.57 -10.56
N PRO A 208 18.39 -12.36 -10.97
CA PRO A 208 17.00 -11.91 -10.89
C PRO A 208 16.05 -12.76 -11.75
N ASP A 209 16.57 -13.50 -12.72
CA ASP A 209 15.83 -14.45 -13.57
C ASP A 209 15.34 -15.70 -12.83
N LEU A 210 15.89 -15.99 -11.63
CA LEU A 210 15.60 -17.20 -10.87
C LEU A 210 14.82 -16.95 -9.57
N VAL A 211 14.52 -15.70 -9.25
CA VAL A 211 13.90 -15.33 -7.97
C VAL A 211 12.72 -14.41 -8.18
N LEU A 212 11.76 -14.46 -7.27
CA LEU A 212 10.72 -13.45 -7.16
C LEU A 212 11.07 -12.52 -6.00
N GLY A 213 10.82 -11.22 -6.17
CA GLY A 213 10.90 -10.30 -5.04
C GLY A 213 9.77 -10.57 -4.05
N LEU A 214 8.55 -10.62 -4.56
CA LEU A 214 7.34 -10.98 -3.82
C LEU A 214 6.46 -11.79 -4.76
N SER A 215 5.95 -12.93 -4.27
CA SER A 215 5.16 -13.85 -5.07
C SER A 215 3.84 -13.23 -5.51
N PRO A 216 3.29 -13.60 -6.67
CA PRO A 216 1.99 -13.11 -7.14
C PRO A 216 0.89 -13.36 -6.11
N HIS A 217 0.15 -12.31 -5.74
CA HIS A 217 -0.93 -12.38 -4.76
C HIS A 217 -1.95 -11.26 -5.00
N SER A 218 -3.14 -11.41 -4.41
CA SER A 218 -4.12 -10.34 -4.22
C SER A 218 -4.12 -9.92 -2.75
N TYR A 219 -4.34 -8.62 -2.49
CA TYR A 219 -4.46 -8.12 -1.13
C TYR A 219 -5.82 -8.48 -0.52
N GLY A 220 -5.83 -8.85 0.76
CA GLY A 220 -7.05 -9.07 1.56
C GLY A 220 -7.59 -7.80 2.23
N THR A 221 -7.11 -6.62 1.83
CA THR A 221 -7.52 -5.31 2.38
C THR A 221 -8.54 -4.64 1.47
N ALA A 222 -9.32 -3.70 2.01
CA ALA A 222 -10.22 -2.87 1.22
C ALA A 222 -9.46 -1.95 0.24
N LEU A 223 -8.38 -1.32 0.73
CA LEU A 223 -7.46 -0.51 -0.07
C LEU A 223 -6.02 -0.75 0.40
N THR A 224 -5.08 -0.69 -0.54
CA THR A 224 -3.64 -0.68 -0.27
C THR A 224 -3.05 0.57 -0.91
N VAL A 225 -2.30 1.35 -0.13
CA VAL A 225 -1.51 2.49 -0.61
C VAL A 225 -0.04 2.09 -0.52
N LEU A 226 0.66 2.12 -1.65
CA LEU A 226 2.06 1.69 -1.79
C LEU A 226 2.95 2.87 -2.18
#